data_AF-A0A3D2YZN1-F1
#
_entry.id   AF-A0A3D2YZN1-F1
#
_cell.length_a   1.000
_cell.length_b   1.000
_cell.length_c   1.000
_cell.angle_alpha   90.00
_cell.angle_beta   90.00
_cell.angle_gamma   90.00
#
_symmetry.space_group_name_H-M   'P 1'
#
loop_
_entity.id
_entity.type
_entity.pdbx_description
1 polymer ?
#
loop_
_entity_poly.entity_id
_entity_poly.type
_entity_poly.pdbx_seq_one_letter_code
_entity_poly.pdbx_strand_id
1 'polypeptide(L)'
;AAARQAEALDPAGIVAQAQSMCDTFGFRSIKLKGGALEPEIEVESIRALHRAFGEDVPLRLDPNAIWTVDTAIKYGKELEGILEYYEDPTRGQEGMARVRQAV
;
A
#
# COMPACT_ATOMS: atom_id res chain seq x y z
N ALA A 1 -10.42 -9.43 -17.61
CA ALA A 1 -11.47 -9.26 -16.58
C ALA A 1 -11.22 -10.20 -15.40
N ALA A 2 -11.11 -11.52 -15.63
CA ALA A 2 -10.93 -12.52 -14.57
C ALA A 2 -9.82 -12.20 -13.56
N ALA A 3 -8.59 -11.91 -14.01
CA ALA A 3 -7.48 -11.60 -13.10
C ALA A 3 -7.68 -10.32 -12.25
N ARG A 4 -8.44 -9.33 -12.75
CA ARG A 4 -8.74 -8.08 -12.01
C ARG A 4 -9.84 -8.25 -10.96
N GLN A 5 -10.63 -9.32 -11.05
CA GLN A 5 -11.73 -9.64 -10.14
C GLN A 5 -11.43 -10.88 -9.29
N ALA A 6 -10.25 -11.50 -9.50
CA ALA A 6 -9.80 -12.60 -8.67
C ALA A 6 -9.48 -12.10 -7.26
N GLU A 7 -9.71 -12.97 -6.29
CA GLU A 7 -9.29 -12.76 -4.92
C GLU A 7 -7.77 -12.61 -4.86
N ALA A 8 -7.29 -11.64 -4.08
CA ALA A 8 -5.87 -11.38 -3.88
C ALA A 8 -5.62 -11.23 -2.37
N LEU A 9 -5.20 -12.34 -1.75
CA LEU A 9 -4.96 -12.43 -0.29
C LEU A 9 -3.47 -12.41 0.08
N ASP A 10 -2.59 -12.27 -0.92
CA ASP A 10 -1.14 -12.28 -0.75
C ASP A 10 -0.45 -11.32 -1.74
N PRO A 11 0.85 -11.03 -1.54
CA PRO A 11 1.58 -10.12 -2.41
C PRO A 11 1.59 -10.51 -3.89
N ALA A 12 1.59 -11.81 -4.20
CA ALA A 12 1.63 -12.27 -5.59
C ALA A 12 0.30 -12.02 -6.29
N GLY A 13 -0.82 -12.27 -5.61
CA GLY A 13 -2.16 -11.95 -6.08
C GLY A 13 -2.34 -10.45 -6.31
N ILE A 14 -1.85 -9.61 -5.38
CA ILE A 14 -1.92 -8.14 -5.51
C ILE A 14 -1.14 -7.67 -6.74
N VAL A 15 0.08 -8.17 -6.97
CA VAL A 15 0.88 -7.84 -8.16
C VAL A 15 0.18 -8.28 -9.44
N ALA A 16 -0.35 -9.50 -9.49
CA ALA A 16 -1.05 -10.01 -10.68
C ALA A 16 -2.30 -9.18 -11.01
N GLN A 17 -3.05 -8.77 -9.99
CA GLN A 17 -4.22 -7.91 -10.15
C GLN A 17 -3.81 -6.53 -10.69
N ALA A 18 -2.75 -5.92 -10.11
CA ALA A 18 -2.23 -4.63 -10.54
C ALA A 18 -1.71 -4.65 -11.98
N GLN A 19 -0.96 -5.68 -12.38
CA GLN A 19 -0.47 -5.86 -13.76
C GLN A 19 -1.65 -5.94 -14.73
N SER A 20 -2.66 -6.76 -14.42
CA SER A 20 -3.85 -6.86 -15.26
C SER A 20 -4.64 -5.55 -15.38
N MET A 21 -4.67 -4.74 -14.32
CA MET A 21 -5.29 -3.41 -14.33
C MET A 21 -4.48 -2.43 -15.19
N CYS A 22 -3.16 -2.39 -15.02
CA CYS A 22 -2.29 -1.49 -15.79
C CYS A 22 -2.28 -1.85 -17.28
N ASP A 23 -2.18 -3.13 -17.64
CA ASP A 23 -2.20 -3.58 -19.04
C ASP A 23 -3.53 -3.25 -19.75
N THR A 24 -4.64 -3.31 -19.01
CA THR A 24 -5.96 -3.08 -19.60
C THR A 24 -6.31 -1.59 -19.70
N PHE A 25 -5.96 -0.81 -18.68
CA PHE A 25 -6.45 0.56 -18.54
C PHE A 25 -5.35 1.62 -18.71
N GLY A 26 -4.09 1.23 -18.80
CA GLY A 26 -2.96 2.15 -18.96
C GLY A 26 -2.67 2.99 -17.71
N PHE A 27 -3.03 2.50 -16.52
CA PHE A 27 -2.71 3.19 -15.26
C PHE A 27 -1.19 3.28 -15.07
N ARG A 28 -0.74 4.42 -14.56
CA ARG A 28 0.67 4.73 -14.30
C ARG A 28 0.97 5.05 -12.83
N SER A 29 0.00 4.82 -11.95
CA SER A 29 0.09 4.98 -10.51
C SER A 29 -0.80 3.93 -9.84
N ILE A 30 -0.36 3.36 -8.72
CA ILE A 30 -1.05 2.26 -8.06
C ILE A 30 -1.35 2.65 -6.61
N LYS A 31 -2.60 2.40 -6.18
CA LYS A 31 -3.01 2.52 -4.79
C LYS A 31 -3.46 1.15 -4.29
N LEU A 32 -2.86 0.67 -3.21
CA LEU A 32 -3.33 -0.51 -2.48
C LEU A 32 -4.28 -0.05 -1.38
N LYS A 33 -5.46 -0.67 -1.35
CA LYS A 33 -6.37 -0.59 -0.21
C LYS A 33 -5.89 -1.57 0.86
N GLY A 34 -5.55 -1.04 2.03
CA GLY A 34 -5.14 -1.82 3.19
C GLY A 34 -6.20 -1.85 4.29
N GLY A 35 -5.78 -2.23 5.50
CA GLY A 35 -6.64 -2.37 6.67
C GLY A 35 -7.56 -3.60 6.61
N ALA A 36 -7.30 -4.53 5.69
CA ALA A 36 -8.10 -5.74 5.47
C ALA A 36 -7.37 -7.02 5.89
N LEU A 37 -6.04 -7.04 5.74
CA LEU A 37 -5.17 -8.14 6.15
C LEU A 37 -4.23 -7.67 7.26
N GLU A 38 -3.42 -8.60 7.78
CA GLU A 38 -2.35 -8.24 8.71
C GLU A 38 -1.38 -7.24 8.06
N PRO A 39 -0.94 -6.19 8.78
CA PRO A 39 -0.11 -5.13 8.23
C PRO A 39 1.14 -5.63 7.50
N GLU A 40 1.77 -6.70 8.00
CA GLU A 40 2.93 -7.37 7.40
C GLU A 40 2.65 -7.79 5.94
N ILE A 41 1.46 -8.33 5.67
CA ILE A 41 1.07 -8.81 4.34
C ILE A 41 0.87 -7.63 3.40
N GLU A 42 0.26 -6.55 3.88
CA GLU A 42 -0.02 -5.35 3.08
C GLU A 42 1.27 -4.59 2.75
N VAL A 43 2.22 -4.53 3.70
CA VAL A 43 3.55 -3.94 3.50
C VAL A 43 4.37 -4.76 2.51
N GLU A 44 4.39 -6.08 2.64
CA GLU A 44 5.05 -6.95 1.65
C GLU A 44 4.38 -6.86 0.27
N SER A 45 3.08 -6.59 0.21
CA SER A 45 2.36 -6.34 -1.05
C SER A 45 2.84 -5.04 -1.71
N ILE A 46 3.02 -3.95 -0.95
CA ILE A 46 3.63 -2.71 -1.47
C ILE A 46 5.05 -2.96 -1.97
N ARG A 47 5.88 -3.68 -1.20
CA ARG A 47 7.25 -4.02 -1.63
C ARG A 47 7.27 -4.87 -2.89
N ALA A 48 6.33 -5.81 -3.02
CA ALA A 48 6.19 -6.63 -4.22
C ALA A 48 5.76 -5.82 -5.43
N LEU A 49 4.84 -4.87 -5.27
CA LEU A 49 4.47 -3.90 -6.31
C LEU A 49 5.68 -3.07 -6.74
N HIS A 50 6.44 -2.54 -5.78
CA HIS A 50 7.64 -1.76 -6.08
C HIS A 50 8.67 -2.55 -6.89
N ARG A 51 8.95 -3.80 -6.50
CA ARG A 51 9.83 -4.71 -7.26
C ARG A 51 9.32 -5.01 -8.67
N ALA A 52 8.00 -5.12 -8.84
CA ALA A 52 7.40 -5.50 -10.12
C ALA A 52 7.27 -4.32 -11.11
N PHE A 53 7.04 -3.11 -10.60
CA PHE A 53 6.74 -1.93 -11.41
C PHE A 53 7.90 -0.92 -11.49
N GLY A 54 8.89 -1.01 -10.59
CA GLY A 54 10.03 -0.11 -10.53
C GLY A 54 9.75 1.20 -9.79
N GLU A 55 10.79 2.03 -9.68
CA GLU A 55 10.77 3.29 -8.91
C GLU A 55 9.93 4.40 -9.58
N ASP A 56 9.74 4.34 -10.89
CA ASP A 56 9.02 5.36 -11.66
C ASP A 56 7.48 5.28 -11.52
N VAL A 57 6.96 4.22 -10.90
CA VAL A 57 5.51 4.02 -10.71
C VAL A 57 5.12 4.44 -9.29
N PRO A 58 4.37 5.54 -9.11
CA PRO A 58 3.95 5.99 -7.79
C PRO A 58 3.06 4.96 -7.10
N LEU A 59 3.43 4.62 -5.85
CA LEU A 59 2.70 3.69 -5.00
C LEU A 59 2.08 4.41 -3.79
N ARG A 60 0.85 4.03 -3.45
CA ARG A 60 0.12 4.56 -2.29
C ARG A 60 -0.44 3.41 -1.47
N LEU A 61 -0.40 3.54 -0.15
CA LEU A 61 -1.06 2.64 0.78
C LEU A 61 -2.11 3.42 1.58
N ASP A 62 -3.31 2.86 1.70
CA ASP A 62 -4.44 3.44 2.44
C ASP A 62 -5.12 2.37 3.31
N PRO A 63 -4.78 2.28 4.61
CA PRO A 63 -5.44 1.38 5.55
C PRO A 63 -6.66 2.00 6.25
N ASN A 64 -7.16 3.16 5.81
CA ASN A 64 -8.32 3.89 6.37
C ASN A 64 -8.37 3.98 7.88
N ALA A 65 -7.28 4.40 8.49
CA ALA A 65 -7.18 4.64 9.91
C ALA A 65 -7.47 3.40 10.78
N ILE A 66 -7.31 2.19 10.22
CA ILE A 66 -7.47 0.93 10.94
C ILE A 66 -6.25 0.65 11.82
N TRP A 67 -5.04 0.98 11.37
CA TRP A 67 -3.83 0.68 12.14
C TRP A 67 -3.69 1.61 13.34
N THR A 68 -3.05 1.09 14.39
CA THR A 68 -2.63 1.90 15.53
C THR A 68 -1.51 2.85 15.12
N VAL A 69 -1.27 3.91 15.91
CA VAL A 69 -0.15 4.83 15.70
C VAL A 69 1.19 4.09 15.65
N ASP A 70 1.39 3.11 16.54
CA ASP A 70 2.66 2.37 16.63
C ASP A 70 2.87 1.47 15.41
N THR A 71 1.81 0.79 14.94
CA THR A 71 1.84 -0.01 13.70
C THR A 71 2.10 0.88 12.49
N ALA A 72 1.42 2.02 12.38
CA ALA A 72 1.63 3.00 11.32
C ALA A 72 3.06 3.53 11.28
N ILE A 73 3.66 3.86 12.44
CA ILE A 73 5.05 4.33 12.51
C ILE A 73 6.02 3.22 12.11
N LYS A 74 5.83 2.00 12.63
CA LYS A 74 6.69 0.85 12.30
C LYS A 74 6.76 0.67 10.78
N TYR A 75 5.60 0.56 10.14
CA TYR A 75 5.53 0.26 8.71
C TYR A 75 5.77 1.45 7.80
N GLY A 76 5.47 2.67 8.26
CA GLY A 76 5.86 3.88 7.56
C GLY A 76 7.37 3.95 7.35
N LYS A 77 8.17 3.66 8.39
CA LYS A 77 9.65 3.59 8.26
C LYS A 77 10.12 2.51 7.29
N GLU A 78 9.43 1.37 7.27
CA GLU A 78 9.74 0.25 6.37
C GLU A 78 9.40 0.53 4.89
N LEU A 79 8.57 1.54 4.64
CA LEU A 79 8.09 1.95 3.30
C LEU A 79 8.61 3.34 2.90
N GLU A 80 9.53 3.91 3.68
CA GLU A 80 10.16 5.21 3.38
C GLU A 80 10.92 5.12 2.05
N GLY A 81 10.70 6.11 1.18
CA GLY A 81 11.25 6.12 -0.18
C GLY A 81 10.52 5.22 -1.19
N ILE A 82 9.55 4.40 -0.77
CA ILE A 82 8.74 3.56 -1.67
C ILE A 82 7.40 4.23 -2.01
N LEU A 83 6.72 4.79 -1.00
CA LEU A 83 5.41 5.39 -1.18
C LEU A 83 5.50 6.84 -1.69
N GLU A 84 4.64 7.19 -2.64
CA GLU A 84 4.38 8.58 -3.02
C GLU A 84 3.74 9.33 -1.86
N TYR A 85 2.78 8.69 -1.18
CA TYR A 85 2.25 9.12 0.10
C TYR A 85 1.58 7.96 0.83
N TYR A 86 1.49 8.10 2.16
CA TYR A 86 0.83 7.15 3.06
C TYR A 86 -0.49 7.76 3.54
N GLU A 87 -1.60 7.26 3.01
CA GLU A 87 -2.94 7.84 3.18
C GLU A 87 -3.60 7.27 4.44
N ASP A 88 -4.14 8.13 5.31
CA ASP A 88 -4.86 7.75 6.55
C ASP A 88 -4.28 6.51 7.28
N PRO A 89 -2.99 6.49 7.64
CA PRO A 89 -2.37 5.35 8.32
C PRO A 89 -2.98 5.05 9.69
N THR A 90 -3.49 6.06 10.40
CA THR A 90 -4.05 5.92 11.75
C THR A 90 -5.21 6.88 11.96
N ARG A 91 -6.02 6.63 12.99
CA ARG A 91 -7.19 7.46 13.32
C ARG A 91 -6.82 8.77 14.01
N GLY A 92 -7.50 9.84 13.59
CA GLY A 92 -7.51 11.15 14.25
C GLY A 92 -6.29 12.02 13.94
N GLN A 93 -6.47 13.34 14.08
CA GLN A 93 -5.44 14.33 13.74
C GLN A 93 -4.18 14.20 14.60
N GLU A 94 -4.33 13.92 15.90
CA GLU A 94 -3.18 13.72 16.80
C GLU A 94 -2.35 12.49 16.41
N GLY A 95 -3.01 11.37 16.09
CA GLY A 95 -2.35 10.16 15.61
C GLY A 95 -1.61 10.41 14.30
N MET A 96 -2.28 11.05 13.34
CA MET A 96 -1.69 11.44 12.05
C MET A 96 -0.46 12.35 12.25
N ALA A 97 -0.54 13.33 13.14
CA ALA A 97 0.56 14.22 13.46
C ALA A 97 1.76 13.47 14.06
N ARG A 98 1.52 12.50 14.96
CA ARG A 98 2.57 11.64 15.53
C ARG A 98 3.25 10.77 14.47
N VAL A 99 2.49 10.18 13.55
CA VAL A 99 3.05 9.38 12.45
C VAL A 99 3.94 10.25 11.57
N ARG A 100 3.47 11.43 11.16
CA ARG A 100 4.23 12.37 10.31
C ARG A 100 5.50 12.93 10.97
N GLN A 101 5.57 12.97 12.29
CA GLN A 101 6.80 13.39 12.97
C GLN A 101 7.87 12.28 12.99
N ALA A 102 7.46 11.03 12.81
CA ALA A 102 8.32 9.86 12.96
C ALA A 102 8.73 9.19 11.64
N VAL A 103 8.07 9.57 10.53
CA VAL A 103 8.20 9.02 9.16
C VAL A 103 8.14 10.16 8.16
#